data_AF-K4RH15-F1
#
_entry.id   AF-K4RH15-F1
#
_cell.length_a   1.000
_cell.length_b   1.000
_cell.length_c   1.000
_cell.angle_alpha   90.00
_cell.angle_beta   90.00
_cell.angle_gamma   90.00
#
_symmetry.space_group_name_H-M   'P 1'
#
loop_
_entity.id
_entity.type
_entity.pdbx_description
1 polymer ?
#
loop_
_entity_poly.entity_id
_entity_poly.type
_entity_poly.pdbx_seq_one_letter_code
_entity_poly.pdbx_strand_id
1 'polypeptide(L)'
;MSGLTDKANEQLDVFRTRPPDHIRFPYLFLDATYVKARLNHQIVSQAVVIATGVTEDGGREVLGVMVGDSETEAFWAEFLRSLRERGLTGVRLVISDSHSGLVKAIRKVMIGAAWQRCRVH
;
A
#
# COMPACT_ATOMS: atom_id res chain seq x y z
N MET A 1 -6.65 22.40 -20.28
CA MET A 1 -6.90 20.97 -19.95
C MET A 1 -7.03 20.83 -18.44
N SER A 2 -8.05 21.44 -17.80
CA SER A 2 -8.05 21.63 -16.33
C SER A 2 -9.48 21.64 -15.77
N GLY A 3 -10.04 20.46 -15.52
CA GLY A 3 -11.34 20.34 -14.85
C GLY A 3 -11.76 18.89 -14.64
N LEU A 4 -11.39 17.99 -15.57
CA LEU A 4 -11.50 16.54 -15.35
C LEU A 4 -10.41 16.02 -14.41
N THR A 5 -9.18 16.52 -14.54
CA THR A 5 -8.03 16.09 -13.74
C THR A 5 -8.16 16.50 -12.28
N ASP A 6 -8.75 17.67 -12.00
CA ASP A 6 -8.88 18.22 -10.64
C ASP A 6 -9.85 17.40 -9.79
N LYS A 7 -10.99 16.97 -10.36
CA LYS A 7 -11.93 16.07 -9.68
C LYS A 7 -11.33 14.68 -9.42
N ALA A 8 -10.53 14.17 -10.35
CA ALA A 8 -9.82 12.91 -10.17
C ALA A 8 -8.77 13.01 -9.04
N ASN A 9 -8.10 14.15 -8.91
CA ASN A 9 -7.16 14.41 -7.83
C ASN A 9 -7.86 14.49 -6.46
N GLU A 10 -9.01 15.18 -6.37
CA GLU A 10 -9.79 15.26 -5.13
C GLU A 10 -10.28 13.87 -4.67
N GLN A 11 -10.78 13.05 -5.61
CA GLN A 11 -11.17 11.67 -5.31
C GLN A 11 -9.97 10.80 -4.89
N LEU A 12 -8.80 11.05 -5.47
CA LEU A 12 -7.56 10.36 -5.11
C LEU A 12 -7.12 10.75 -3.68
N ASP A 13 -7.20 12.02 -3.31
CA ASP A 13 -6.84 12.49 -1.98
C ASP A 13 -7.79 11.94 -0.90
N VAL A 14 -9.09 11.92 -1.19
CA VAL A 14 -10.10 11.25 -0.35
C VAL A 14 -9.76 9.76 -0.19
N PHE A 15 -9.43 9.07 -1.28
CA PHE A 15 -9.06 7.67 -1.23
C PHE A 15 -7.79 7.42 -0.40
N ARG A 16 -6.75 8.24 -0.58
CA ARG A 16 -5.47 8.12 0.13
C ARG A 16 -5.60 8.36 1.63
N THR A 17 -6.54 9.20 2.04
CA THR A 17 -6.70 9.62 3.44
C THR A 17 -7.82 8.89 4.19
N ARG A 18 -8.71 8.17 3.49
CA ARG A 18 -9.84 7.44 4.08
C ARG A 18 -9.40 6.45 5.18
N PRO A 19 -10.00 6.47 6.38
CA PRO A 19 -9.74 5.48 7.44
C PRO A 19 -10.14 4.03 7.04
N PRO A 20 -9.25 3.04 7.21
CA PRO A 20 -9.57 1.62 7.02
C PRO A 20 -10.00 0.94 8.34
N ASP A 21 -10.79 1.63 9.17
CA ASP A 21 -11.22 1.18 10.51
C ASP A 21 -12.71 0.75 10.58
N HIS A 22 -13.43 0.89 9.47
CA HIS A 22 -14.86 0.55 9.37
C HIS A 22 -15.14 -0.96 9.49
N ILE A 23 -14.15 -1.82 9.25
CA ILE A 23 -14.22 -3.27 9.39
C ILE A 23 -12.83 -3.83 9.71
N ARG A 24 -12.77 -5.06 10.24
CA ARG A 24 -11.50 -5.75 10.49
C ARG A 24 -10.95 -6.38 9.23
N PHE A 25 -9.67 -6.13 8.98
CA PHE A 25 -8.88 -6.75 7.91
C PHE A 25 -7.78 -7.64 8.51
N PRO A 26 -8.09 -8.89 8.89
CA PRO A 26 -7.09 -9.81 9.45
C PRO A 26 -5.96 -10.16 8.48
N TYR A 27 -6.17 -10.03 7.15
CA TYR A 27 -5.15 -10.31 6.15
C TYR A 27 -4.83 -9.07 5.33
N LEU A 28 -3.55 -8.88 5.02
CA LEU A 28 -3.06 -7.77 4.22
C LEU A 28 -2.16 -8.28 3.09
N PHE A 29 -2.55 -8.00 1.85
CA PHE A 29 -1.70 -8.22 0.68
C PHE A 29 -0.96 -6.93 0.32
N LEU A 30 0.33 -7.04 0.09
CA LEU A 30 1.19 -5.95 -0.36
C LEU A 30 1.82 -6.32 -1.69
N ASP A 31 1.71 -5.42 -2.66
CA ASP A 31 2.20 -5.61 -4.01
C ASP A 31 2.78 -4.30 -4.56
N ALA A 32 3.67 -4.42 -5.55
CA ALA A 32 4.31 -3.31 -6.23
C ALA A 32 4.29 -3.51 -7.74
N THR A 33 4.04 -2.42 -8.47
CA THR A 33 4.18 -2.39 -9.92
C THR A 33 4.94 -1.16 -10.36
N TYR A 34 5.73 -1.28 -11.41
CA TYR A 34 6.47 -0.16 -11.98
C TYR A 34 5.73 0.41 -13.18
N VAL A 35 5.44 1.70 -13.12
CA VAL A 35 4.83 2.44 -14.23
C VAL A 35 5.81 3.45 -14.81
N LYS A 36 5.75 3.65 -16.13
CA LYS A 36 6.49 4.74 -16.78
C LYS A 36 5.67 6.02 -16.66
N ALA A 37 6.20 6.99 -15.93
CA ALA A 37 5.59 8.30 -15.75
C ALA A 37 6.45 9.39 -16.40
N ARG A 38 5.82 10.42 -16.96
CA ARG A 38 6.53 11.61 -17.42
C ARG A 38 6.57 12.63 -16.29
N LEU A 39 7.75 12.82 -15.70
CA LEU A 39 8.02 13.78 -14.63
C LEU A 39 9.08 14.77 -15.14
N ASN A 40 8.81 16.07 -15.01
CA ASN A 40 9.75 17.13 -15.44
C ASN A 40 10.30 16.93 -16.87
N HIS A 41 9.42 16.57 -17.81
CA HIS A 41 9.75 16.29 -19.22
C HIS A 41 10.62 15.03 -19.48
N GLN A 42 10.91 14.24 -18.44
CA GLN A 42 11.63 12.97 -18.56
C GLN A 42 10.71 11.78 -18.27
N ILE A 43 10.92 10.66 -18.97
CA ILE A 43 10.21 9.41 -18.69
C ILE A 43 11.03 8.66 -17.63
N VAL A 44 10.43 8.48 -16.45
CA VAL A 44 11.04 7.77 -15.32
C VAL A 44 10.19 6.56 -14.93
N SER A 45 10.83 5.56 -14.34
CA SER A 45 10.13 4.44 -13.69
C SER A 45 9.71 4.88 -12.29
N GLN A 46 8.44 4.73 -11.95
CA GLN A 46 7.91 4.98 -10.61
C GLN A 46 7.36 3.67 -10.04
N ALA A 47 7.70 3.37 -8.79
CA ALA A 47 7.09 2.28 -8.04
C ALA A 47 5.71 2.72 -7.55
N VAL A 48 4.70 1.90 -7.81
CA VAL A 48 3.34 2.06 -7.29
C VAL A 48 3.08 0.87 -6.37
N VAL A 49 2.95 1.15 -5.08
CA VAL A 49 2.68 0.12 -4.06
C VAL A 49 1.23 0.15 -3.63
N ILE A 50 0.66 -1.03 -3.43
CA ILE A 50 -0.76 -1.22 -3.16
C ILE A 50 -0.92 -2.11 -1.93
N ALA A 51 -1.82 -1.71 -1.02
CA ALA A 51 -2.25 -2.52 0.10
C ALA A 51 -3.70 -2.97 -0.11
N THR A 52 -3.94 -4.28 -0.16
CA THR A 52 -5.28 -4.87 -0.23
C THR A 52 -5.58 -5.62 1.06
N GLY A 53 -6.57 -5.13 1.82
CA GLY A 53 -7.09 -5.80 2.99
C GLY A 53 -8.08 -6.90 2.60
N VAL A 54 -8.09 -7.99 3.36
CA VAL A 54 -9.11 -9.03 3.26
C VAL A 54 -9.82 -9.18 4.60
N THR A 55 -11.14 -9.08 4.57
CA THR A 55 -12.02 -9.20 5.74
C THR A 55 -12.16 -10.66 6.18
N GLU A 56 -12.75 -10.89 7.36
CA GLU A 56 -12.94 -12.25 7.90
C GLU A 56 -13.83 -13.14 7.03
N ASP A 57 -14.78 -12.54 6.31
CA ASP A 57 -15.67 -13.19 5.34
C ASP A 57 -15.07 -13.31 3.92
N GLY A 58 -13.83 -12.86 3.72
CA GLY A 58 -13.10 -12.99 2.45
C GLY A 58 -13.31 -11.85 1.45
N GLY A 59 -14.07 -10.81 1.83
CA GLY A 59 -14.19 -9.55 1.08
C GLY A 59 -12.83 -8.86 0.95
N ARG A 60 -12.60 -8.19 -0.18
CA ARG A 60 -11.32 -7.53 -0.49
C ARG A 60 -11.51 -6.05 -0.74
N GLU A 61 -10.59 -5.26 -0.21
CA GLU A 61 -10.61 -3.82 -0.38
C GLU A 61 -9.21 -3.24 -0.49
N VAL A 62 -9.02 -2.28 -1.39
CA VAL A 62 -7.77 -1.51 -1.45
C VAL A 62 -7.76 -0.47 -0.33
N LEU A 63 -6.83 -0.61 0.60
CA LEU A 63 -6.71 0.23 1.79
C LEU A 63 -5.78 1.42 1.58
N GLY A 64 -4.90 1.35 0.58
CA GLY A 64 -3.99 2.45 0.27
C GLY A 64 -3.15 2.19 -0.97
N VAL A 65 -2.69 3.29 -1.56
CA VAL A 65 -1.73 3.33 -2.67
C VAL A 65 -0.70 4.42 -2.39
N MET A 66 0.57 4.15 -2.69
CA MET A 66 1.64 5.14 -2.63
C MET A 66 2.53 5.02 -3.87
N VAL A 67 2.98 6.16 -4.39
CA VAL A 67 3.89 6.25 -5.53
C VAL A 67 5.21 6.82 -5.05
N GLY A 68 6.33 6.26 -5.51
CA GLY A 68 7.66 6.78 -5.21
C GLY A 68 8.74 6.24 -6.12
N ASP A 69 9.96 6.71 -5.88
CA ASP A 69 11.11 6.45 -6.76
C ASP A 69 11.72 5.05 -6.56
N SER A 70 11.50 4.42 -5.40
CA SER A 70 12.10 3.12 -5.08
C SER A 70 11.39 2.38 -3.95
N GLU A 71 11.54 1.05 -3.93
CA GLU A 71 10.96 0.16 -2.91
C GLU A 71 11.87 -0.02 -1.68
N THR A 72 12.49 1.07 -1.20
CA THR A 72 13.36 1.01 -0.01
C THR A 72 12.59 0.62 1.25
N GLU A 73 13.29 0.15 2.29
CA GLU A 73 12.67 -0.10 3.61
C GLU A 73 11.96 1.17 4.13
N ALA A 74 12.57 2.35 3.96
CA ALA A 74 12.00 3.60 4.42
C ALA A 74 10.67 3.90 3.73
N PHE A 75 10.62 3.75 2.41
CA PHE A 75 9.41 3.94 1.61
C PHE A 75 8.27 3.00 2.04
N TRP A 76 8.56 1.70 2.17
CA TRP A 76 7.57 0.74 2.64
C TRP A 76 7.14 0.99 4.08
N ALA A 77 8.06 1.40 4.97
CA ALA A 77 7.73 1.70 6.35
C ALA A 77 6.84 2.93 6.48
N GLU A 78 7.06 3.97 5.67
CA GLU A 78 6.20 5.14 5.58
C GLU A 78 4.79 4.73 5.13
N PHE A 79 4.68 3.94 4.05
CA PHE A 79 3.40 3.47 3.57
C PHE A 79 2.63 2.66 4.62
N LEU A 80 3.28 1.70 5.28
CA LEU A 80 2.66 0.88 6.31
C LEU A 80 2.27 1.68 7.57
N ARG A 81 3.08 2.69 7.95
CA ARG A 81 2.74 3.59 9.06
C ARG A 81 1.51 4.41 8.74
N SER A 82 1.41 4.94 7.52
CA SER A 82 0.22 5.71 7.11
C SER A 82 -1.08 4.90 7.22
N LEU A 83 -1.05 3.59 6.93
CA LEU A 83 -2.20 2.71 7.10
C LEU A 83 -2.59 2.56 8.57
N ARG A 84 -1.59 2.38 9.45
CA ARG A 84 -1.82 2.26 10.90
C ARG A 84 -2.32 3.55 11.53
N GLU A 85 -1.74 4.69 11.15
CA GLU A 85 -2.13 6.02 11.63
C GLU A 85 -3.56 6.37 11.22
N ARG A 86 -4.02 5.88 10.05
CA ARG A 86 -5.41 5.98 9.62
C ARG A 86 -6.38 5.02 10.33
N GLY A 87 -5.89 4.09 11.15
CA GLY A 87 -6.72 3.20 11.96
C GLY A 87 -6.63 1.71 11.63
N LEU A 88 -5.76 1.28 10.69
CA LEU A 88 -5.59 -0.15 10.40
C LEU A 88 -5.02 -0.89 11.62
N THR A 89 -5.80 -1.80 12.18
CA THR A 89 -5.44 -2.60 13.36
C THR A 89 -5.89 -4.05 13.19
N GLY A 90 -5.34 -4.96 14.01
CA GLY A 90 -5.78 -6.36 14.05
C GLY A 90 -5.35 -7.23 12.86
N VAL A 91 -4.40 -6.77 12.04
CA VAL A 91 -3.79 -7.58 10.97
C VAL A 91 -3.04 -8.75 11.60
N ARG A 92 -3.36 -9.98 11.19
CA ARG A 92 -2.79 -11.23 11.69
C ARG A 92 -1.77 -11.82 10.72
N LEU A 93 -1.93 -11.59 9.42
CA LEU A 93 -1.02 -12.10 8.39
C LEU A 93 -0.84 -11.07 7.27
N VAL A 94 0.43 -10.82 6.94
CA VAL A 94 0.83 -10.04 5.79
C VAL A 94 1.38 -10.97 4.70
N ILE A 95 0.87 -10.83 3.48
CA ILE A 95 1.29 -11.59 2.31
C ILE A 95 1.93 -10.62 1.31
N SER A 96 3.17 -10.91 0.90
CA SER A 96 3.90 -10.08 -0.07
C SER A 96 4.93 -10.91 -0.82
N ASP A 97 5.61 -10.33 -1.81
CA ASP A 97 6.87 -10.92 -2.30
C ASP A 97 7.97 -10.91 -1.20
N SER A 98 9.16 -11.41 -1.53
CA SER A 98 10.32 -11.41 -0.64
C SER A 98 11.29 -10.24 -0.87
N HIS A 99 10.83 -9.10 -1.40
CA HIS A 99 11.67 -7.92 -1.58
C HIS A 99 12.22 -7.46 -0.22
N SER A 100 13.54 -7.29 -0.14
CA SER A 100 14.22 -7.15 1.16
C SER A 100 13.79 -5.90 1.93
N GLY A 101 13.52 -4.79 1.24
CA GLY A 101 13.02 -3.55 1.85
C GLY A 101 11.62 -3.74 2.42
N LEU A 102 10.75 -4.43 1.69
CA LEU A 102 9.38 -4.73 2.09
C LEU A 102 9.33 -5.62 3.32
N VAL A 103 10.05 -6.74 3.32
CA VAL A 103 10.06 -7.70 4.44
C VAL A 103 10.59 -7.03 5.72
N LYS A 104 11.61 -6.18 5.62
CA LYS A 104 12.12 -5.41 6.78
C LYS A 104 11.08 -4.42 7.30
N ALA A 105 10.42 -3.69 6.41
CA ALA A 105 9.37 -2.73 6.78
C ALA A 105 8.17 -3.42 7.44
N ILE A 106 7.72 -4.57 6.92
CA ILE A 106 6.62 -5.37 7.50
C ILE A 106 6.97 -5.74 8.94
N ARG A 107 8.15 -6.34 9.17
CA ARG A 107 8.60 -6.75 10.51
C ARG A 107 8.69 -5.57 11.49
N LYS A 108 9.02 -4.39 11.00
CA LYS A 108 9.19 -3.17 11.80
C LYS A 108 7.85 -2.50 12.16
N VAL A 109 6.88 -2.50 11.25
CA VAL A 109 5.65 -1.69 11.38
C VAL A 109 4.44 -2.54 11.77
N MET A 110 4.31 -3.74 11.22
CA MET A 110 3.17 -4.65 11.40
C MET A 110 3.44 -5.65 12.54
N ILE A 111 3.81 -5.12 13.71
CA ILE A 111 4.18 -5.92 14.88
C ILE A 111 2.98 -6.80 15.30
N GLY A 112 3.24 -8.09 15.50
CA GLY A 112 2.23 -9.08 15.87
C GLY A 112 1.55 -9.79 14.69
N ALA A 113 1.75 -9.32 13.46
CA ALA A 113 1.33 -10.04 12.26
C ALA A 113 2.39 -11.07 11.85
N ALA A 114 1.95 -12.27 11.47
CA ALA A 114 2.79 -13.20 10.73
C ALA A 114 3.09 -12.67 9.32
N TRP A 115 4.15 -13.17 8.71
CA TRP A 115 4.48 -12.88 7.31
C TRP A 115 4.59 -14.17 6.50
N GLN A 116 4.01 -14.15 5.30
CA GLN A 116 4.10 -15.25 4.34
C GLN A 116 4.49 -14.69 2.97
N ARG A 117 5.44 -15.35 2.30
CA ARG A 117 5.74 -15.06 0.90
C ARG A 117 4.55 -15.46 -0.01
N CYS A 118 4.17 -14.59 -0.93
CA CYS A 118 3.22 -14.87 -1.99
C CYS A 118 3.74 -16.00 -2.88
N ARG A 119 2.87 -16.94 -3.26
CA ARG A 119 3.24 -18.07 -4.15
C ARG A 119 3.18 -17.73 -5.64
N VAL A 120 2.66 -16.56 -5.98
CA VAL A 120 2.48 -16.09 -7.37
C VAL A 120 3.65 -15.22 -7.83
N HIS A 121 4.46 -14.71 -6.90
CA HIS A 121 5.62 -13.84 -7.15
C HIS A 121 6.96 -14.55 -6.89
#